data_AF-A0A968FNZ9-F1
#
_entry.id   AF-A0A968FNZ9-F1
#
_cell.length_a   1.000
_cell.length_b   1.000
_cell.length_c   1.000
_cell.angle_alpha   90.00
_cell.angle_beta   90.00
_cell.angle_gamma   90.00
#
_symmetry.space_group_name_H-M   'P 1'
#
loop_
_entity.id
_entity.type
_entity.pdbx_description
1 polymer ?
#
loop_
_entity_poly.entity_id
_entity_poly.type
_entity_poly.pdbx_seq_one_letter_code
_entity_poly.pdbx_strand_id
1 'polypeptide(L)' 'MSDEEVEIYFDSIKHETDAAFLICFESDPFDPVQHWIPKSQVIDMDENKKRIIIPEWIAYQKDLI' A
#
# COMPACT_ATOMS: atom_id res chain seq x y z
N MET A 1 21.25 1.37 9.77
CA MET A 1 20.10 0.49 9.52
C MET A 1 19.66 0.88 8.13
N SER A 2 19.73 -0.05 7.18
CA SER A 2 19.24 0.24 5.83
C SER A 2 17.72 0.29 5.96
N ASP A 3 17.13 1.47 5.78
CA ASP A 3 15.68 1.57 5.64
C ASP A 3 15.36 0.95 4.27
N GLU A 4 15.19 -0.37 4.23
CA GLU A 4 14.84 -1.07 2.99
C GLU A 4 13.44 -0.61 2.56
N GLU A 5 13.32 -0.23 1.29
CA GLU A 5 12.10 0.28 0.68
C GLU A 5 11.50 -0.83 -0.19
N VAL A 6 10.19 -1.02 -0.09
CA VAL A 6 9.46 -2.01 -0.86
C VAL A 6 8.44 -1.32 -1.74
N GLU A 7 8.39 -1.77 -2.99
CA GLU A 7 7.43 -1.34 -3.98
C GLU A 7 6.24 -2.29 -4.00
N ILE A 8 5.05 -1.75 -3.72
CA ILE A 8 3.80 -2.50 -3.67
C ILE A 8 2.89 -2.07 -4.83
N TYR A 9 2.40 -3.04 -5.59
CA TYR A 9 1.46 -2.85 -6.68
C TYR A 9 0.06 -3.23 -6.22
N PHE A 10 -0.89 -2.30 -6.31
CA PHE A 10 -2.28 -2.49 -5.88
C PHE A 10 -3.26 -2.30 -7.04
N ASP A 11 -4.52 -2.72 -6.87
CA ASP A 11 -5.51 -2.64 -7.95
C ASP A 11 -6.31 -1.35 -7.94
N SER A 12 -6.67 -0.85 -6.76
CA SER A 12 -7.36 0.44 -6.62
C SER A 12 -7.22 1.03 -5.23
N ILE A 13 -7.34 2.36 -5.15
CA ILE A 13 -7.59 3.06 -3.90
C ILE A 13 -9.12 3.13 -3.74
N LYS A 14 -9.67 2.43 -2.75
CA LYS A 14 -11.13 2.42 -2.48
C LYS A 14 -11.56 3.63 -1.67
N HIS A 15 -10.70 4.10 -0.78
CA HIS A 15 -10.96 5.26 0.06
C HIS A 15 -9.69 6.03 0.39
N GLU A 16 -9.84 7.32 0.65
CA GLU A 16 -8.76 8.21 1.03
C GLU A 16 -9.24 9.09 2.19
N THR A 17 -8.36 9.26 3.17
CA THR A 17 -8.53 10.20 4.27
C THR A 17 -7.37 11.18 4.29
N ASP A 18 -7.43 12.22 5.11
CA ASP A 18 -6.32 13.15 5.29
C ASP A 18 -5.03 12.45 5.75
N ALA A 19 -5.12 11.31 6.43
CA ALA A 19 -3.99 10.61 7.04
C ALA A 19 -3.56 9.32 6.34
N ALA A 20 -4.42 8.68 5.52
CA ALA A 20 -4.16 7.34 4.98
C ALA A 20 -4.93 7.06 3.67
N PHE A 21 -4.39 6.12 2.89
CA PHE A 21 -5.05 5.51 1.72
C PHE A 21 -5.54 4.10 2.07
N LEU A 22 -6.72 3.72 1.59
CA LEU A 22 -7.20 2.35 1.59
C LEU A 22 -6.94 1.73 0.22
N ILE A 23 -5.83 0.99 0.12
CA ILE A 23 -5.49 0.23 -1.09
C ILE A 23 -6.17 -1.13 -1.06
N CYS A 24 -6.54 -1.62 -2.23
CA CYS A 24 -7.24 -2.88 -2.42
C CYS A 24 -6.49 -3.74 -3.43
N PHE A 25 -6.37 -5.03 -3.12
CA PHE A 25 -5.83 -6.08 -3.96
C PHE A 25 -6.99 -7.02 -4.31
N GLU A 26 -7.41 -6.99 -5.56
CA GLU A 26 -8.48 -7.80 -6.15
C GLU A 26 -7.93 -9.15 -6.63
N SER A 27 -6.98 -9.71 -5.88
CA SER A 27 -6.41 -11.05 -6.12
C SER A 27 -7.46 -12.16 -5.96
N ASP A 28 -8.49 -11.95 -5.12
CA ASP A 28 -9.70 -12.78 -5.05
C ASP A 28 -10.95 -11.90 -5.22
N PRO A 29 -11.82 -12.16 -6.22
CA PRO A 29 -13.04 -11.39 -6.46
C PRO A 29 -14.11 -11.56 -5.38
N PHE A 30 -14.01 -12.56 -4.50
CA PHE A 30 -14.96 -12.80 -3.41
C PHE A 30 -14.46 -12.32 -2.05
N ASP A 31 -13.14 -12.15 -1.89
CA ASP A 31 -12.53 -11.63 -0.66
C ASP A 31 -11.36 -10.69 -0.99
N PRO A 32 -11.65 -9.45 -1.43
CA PRO A 32 -10.60 -8.51 -1.80
C PRO A 32 -9.82 -8.07 -0.55
N VAL A 33 -8.51 -8.26 -0.60
CA VAL A 33 -7.59 -7.89 0.48
C VAL A 33 -7.44 -6.37 0.49
N GLN A 34 -7.63 -5.74 1.65
CA GLN A 34 -7.65 -4.29 1.79
C GLN A 34 -6.71 -3.83 2.92
N HIS A 35 -5.86 -2.85 2.63
CA HIS A 35 -4.91 -2.31 3.59
C HIS A 35 -4.97 -0.79 3.68
N TRP A 36 -5.03 -0.30 4.91
CA TRP A 36 -4.82 1.11 5.22
C TRP A 36 -3.32 1.41 5.29
N ILE A 37 -2.85 2.28 4.39
CA ILE A 37 -1.47 2.78 4.33
C ILE A 37 -1.43 4.24 4.79
N PRO A 38 -0.75 4.55 5.91
CA PRO A 38 -0.61 5.92 6.37
C PRO A 38 0.23 6.76 5.40
N LYS A 39 -0.28 7.93 4.98
CA LYS A 39 0.41 8.85 4.07
C LYS A 39 1.76 9.32 4.60
N SER A 40 1.87 9.46 5.92
CA SER A 40 3.12 9.85 6.59
C SER A 40 4.25 8.83 6.45
N GLN A 41 3.93 7.61 6.03
CA GLN A 41 4.88 6.53 5.85
C GLN A 41 5.10 6.17 4.37
N VAL A 42 4.41 6.86 3.46
CA VAL A 42 4.58 6.67 2.02
C VAL A 42 5.80 7.48 1.59
N ILE A 43 6.75 6.81 0.96
CA ILE A 43 7.97 7.42 0.44
C ILE A 43 7.68 8.04 -0.93
N ASP A 44 7.00 7.29 -1.79
CA ASP A 44 6.57 7.72 -3.12
C ASP A 44 5.28 7.00 -3.54
N MET A 45 4.48 7.61 -4.40
CA MET A 45 3.25 7.01 -4.94
C MET A 45 3.04 7.43 -6.39
N ASP A 46 2.79 6.44 -7.25
CA ASP A 46 2.41 6.63 -8.65
C ASP A 46 1.01 6.01 -8.87
N GLU A 47 -0.03 6.84 -8.83
CA GLU A 47 -1.41 6.41 -9.05
C GLU A 47 -1.65 5.89 -10.46
N ASN A 48 -0.94 6.42 -11.47
CA ASN A 48 -1.09 5.96 -12.85
C ASN A 48 -0.61 4.51 -13.01
N LYS A 49 0.46 4.17 -12.29
CA LYS A 49 1.00 2.80 -12.23
C LYS A 49 0.41 1.95 -11.10
N LYS A 50 -0.49 2.52 -10.29
CA LYS A 50 -1.08 1.89 -9.10
C LYS A 50 -0.02 1.28 -8.17
N ARG A 51 0.97 2.11 -7.84
CA ARG A 51 2.22 1.71 -7.21
C ARG A 51 2.50 2.60 -6.02
N ILE A 52 2.87 2.01 -4.89
CA ILE A 52 3.26 2.75 -3.68
C ILE A 52 4.58 2.22 -3.14
N ILE A 53 5.46 3.12 -2.74
CA ILE A 53 6.74 2.80 -2.12
C ILE A 53 6.61 3.11 -0.62
N ILE A 54 6.81 2.08 0.19
CA ILE A 54 6.73 2.14 1.64
C ILE A 54 7.97 1.46 2.25
N PRO A 55 8.34 1.78 3.49
CA PRO A 55 9.35 1.02 4.23
C PRO A 55 8.97 -0.47 4.34
N GLU A 56 9.97 -1.35 4.21
CA GLU A 56 9.82 -2.80 4.27
C GLU A 56 9.11 -3.28 5.55
N TRP A 57 9.42 -2.66 6.68
CA TRP A 57 8.79 -3.01 7.96
C TRP A 57 7.27 -2.78 7.96
N ILE A 58 6.76 -1.82 7.17
CA ILE A 58 5.32 -1.63 7.00
C ILE A 58 4.74 -2.72 6.11
N ALA A 59 5.46 -3.08 5.05
CA ALA A 59 5.05 -4.17 4.18
C ALA A 59 4.87 -5.47 4.98
N TYR A 60 5.84 -5.85 5.82
CA TYR A 60 5.70 -7.00 6.72
C TYR A 60 4.59 -6.82 7.76
N GLN A 61 4.48 -5.65 8.40
CA GLN A 61 3.42 -5.41 9.40
C GLN A 61 2.01 -5.56 8.81
N LYS A 62 1.87 -5.32 7.50
CA LYS A 62 0.62 -5.39 6.77
C LYS A 62 0.47 -6.69 5.97
N ASP A 63 1.37 -7.66 6.10
CA ASP A 63 1.39 -8.90 5.33
C ASP A 63 1.29 -8.65 3.80
N LEU A 64 1.94 -7.59 3.32
CA LEU A 64 1.98 -7.23 1.89
C LEU A 64 3.06 -8.00 1.10
N ILE A 65 3.96 -8.69 1.80
CA ILE A 65 5.07 -9.51 1.29
C ILE A 65 5.26 -10.77 2.13
#